data_AF-A0A938S776-F1
#
_entry.id   AF-A0A938S776-F1
#
_cell.length_a   1.000
_cell.length_b   1.000
_cell.length_c   1.000
_cell.angle_alpha   90.00
_cell.angle_beta   90.00
_cell.angle_gamma   90.00
#
_symmetry.space_group_name_H-M   'P 1'
#
loop_
_entity.id
_entity.type
_entity.pdbx_description
1 polymer ?
#
loop_
_entity_poly.entity_id
_entity_poly.type
_entity_poly.pdbx_seq_one_letter_code
_entity_poly.pdbx_strand_id
1 'polypeptide(L)'
;MGRMPMLRTGGRPVETHGRDAHVTERLAASLQTSRGSGSRLRAPGSQAIVCVRRERMDRREFVKRAAVAVVASVAALRTSLAGEQGARGGSTKSAIPKRPLGKTGVEVPVLILGGVVAMKYPPTPSFHPAELAEAALDAGITYFDTAPGYGDGQSERNYGEVLATRRREVFLAT
;
A
#
# COMPACT_ATOMS: atom_id res chain seq x y z
N MET A 1 42.77 -7.41 47.94
CA MET A 1 42.61 -8.39 46.84
C MET A 1 41.17 -8.91 46.81
N GLY A 2 40.39 -8.58 45.79
CA GLY A 2 39.05 -9.14 45.55
C GLY A 2 38.73 -9.00 44.06
N ARG A 3 38.71 -10.13 43.34
CA ARG A 3 38.61 -10.18 41.87
C ARG A 3 37.17 -9.91 41.42
N MET A 4 37.01 -9.00 40.45
CA MET A 4 35.77 -8.79 39.71
C MET A 4 35.62 -9.81 38.57
N PRO A 5 34.43 -10.39 38.34
CA PRO A 5 34.19 -11.25 37.18
C PRO A 5 33.83 -10.43 35.92
N MET A 6 34.60 -10.68 34.86
CA MET A 6 34.41 -10.20 33.50
C MET A 6 33.20 -10.87 32.83
N LEU A 7 32.28 -10.07 32.29
CA LEU A 7 31.17 -10.52 31.45
C LEU A 7 31.68 -10.80 30.02
N ARG A 8 31.46 -12.03 29.56
CA ARG A 8 31.88 -12.55 28.26
C ARG A 8 30.82 -12.18 27.21
N THR A 9 31.14 -11.22 26.34
CA THR A 9 30.33 -10.87 25.17
C THR A 9 30.45 -11.95 24.09
N GLY A 10 29.45 -12.81 23.96
CA GLY A 10 29.33 -13.79 22.87
C GLY A 10 28.46 -13.24 21.74
N GLY A 11 29.08 -12.65 20.72
CA GLY A 11 28.44 -12.32 19.46
C GLY A 11 28.14 -13.59 18.66
N ARG A 12 26.89 -13.78 18.23
CA ARG A 12 26.51 -14.85 17.30
C ARG A 12 26.76 -14.39 15.86
N PRO A 13 27.41 -15.20 15.01
CA PRO A 13 27.60 -14.87 13.61
C PRO A 13 26.29 -14.97 12.84
N VAL A 14 26.04 -13.99 11.98
CA VAL A 14 24.89 -13.91 11.07
C VAL A 14 25.24 -14.69 9.81
N GLU A 15 24.53 -15.79 9.56
CA GLU A 15 24.61 -16.54 8.30
C GLU A 15 24.02 -15.73 7.14
N THR A 16 24.86 -15.42 6.15
CA THR A 16 24.46 -14.86 4.87
C THR A 16 24.27 -15.99 3.85
N HIS A 17 23.03 -16.42 3.63
CA HIS A 17 22.72 -17.38 2.55
C HIS A 17 22.47 -16.62 1.24
N GLY A 18 23.46 -16.66 0.35
CA GLY A 18 23.32 -16.31 -1.06
C GLY A 18 22.49 -17.37 -1.80
N ARG A 19 21.56 -16.90 -2.64
CA ARG A 19 20.90 -17.71 -3.67
C ARG A 19 20.84 -16.89 -4.95
N ASP A 20 21.85 -17.08 -5.79
CA ASP A 20 21.86 -16.62 -7.16
C ASP A 20 21.02 -17.56 -8.02
N ALA A 21 20.14 -16.93 -8.80
CA ALA A 21 19.21 -17.55 -9.72
C ALA A 21 19.93 -17.96 -11.01
N HIS A 22 20.14 -19.27 -11.21
CA HIS A 22 20.54 -19.82 -12.51
C HIS A 22 19.95 -21.23 -12.68
N VAL A 23 18.72 -21.33 -13.20
CA VAL A 23 18.20 -22.60 -13.75
C VAL A 23 17.21 -22.28 -14.88
N THR A 24 17.67 -22.21 -16.13
CA THR A 24 16.86 -22.57 -17.32
C THR A 24 17.79 -22.78 -18.51
N GLU A 25 18.01 -24.04 -18.86
CA GLU A 25 17.97 -24.58 -20.24
C GLU A 25 18.69 -25.92 -20.28
N ARG A 26 18.00 -26.95 -20.77
CA ARG A 26 18.44 -27.76 -21.91
C ARG A 26 17.45 -28.90 -22.17
N LEU A 27 17.36 -29.21 -23.47
CA LEU A 27 17.06 -30.51 -24.05
C LEU A 27 15.57 -30.93 -24.18
N ALA A 28 15.00 -30.63 -25.35
CA ALA A 28 14.44 -31.68 -26.20
C ALA A 28 14.31 -31.13 -27.64
N ALA A 29 15.16 -31.65 -28.51
CA ALA A 29 15.14 -31.41 -29.95
C ALA A 29 14.50 -32.61 -30.66
N SER A 30 13.93 -32.30 -31.84
CA SER A 30 13.84 -33.14 -33.03
C SER A 30 12.76 -34.21 -33.14
N LEU A 31 12.34 -34.38 -34.41
CA LEU A 31 11.41 -35.32 -35.04
C LEU A 31 9.97 -34.77 -35.17
N GLN A 32 9.36 -34.52 -36.33
CA GLN A 32 9.68 -34.76 -37.74
C GLN A 32 8.65 -33.98 -38.61
N THR A 33 9.09 -33.48 -39.77
CA THR A 33 8.45 -33.59 -41.11
C THR A 33 7.23 -34.52 -41.22
N SER A 34 6.24 -34.41 -42.10
CA SER A 34 5.78 -33.44 -43.10
C SER A 34 4.49 -34.04 -43.71
N ARG A 35 3.61 -33.18 -44.25
CA ARG A 35 2.62 -33.44 -45.33
C ARG A 35 1.45 -34.40 -45.07
N GLY A 36 0.24 -33.85 -45.30
CA GLY A 36 -0.68 -34.47 -46.27
C GLY A 36 -2.10 -34.79 -45.82
N SER A 37 -2.98 -33.79 -45.90
CA SER A 37 -4.33 -33.85 -46.50
C SER A 37 -5.19 -35.13 -46.39
N GLY A 38 -6.36 -35.03 -45.72
CA GLY A 38 -7.53 -35.84 -46.11
C GLY A 38 -8.50 -36.25 -45.00
N SER A 39 -9.56 -35.46 -44.84
CA SER A 39 -10.92 -35.83 -44.42
C SER A 39 -11.19 -36.58 -43.09
N ARG A 40 -11.91 -35.86 -42.22
CA ARG A 40 -12.99 -36.27 -41.30
C ARG A 40 -12.76 -37.52 -40.45
N LEU A 41 -12.60 -37.29 -39.14
CA LEU A 41 -13.35 -37.98 -38.09
C LEU A 41 -13.31 -37.11 -36.82
N ARG A 42 -14.48 -36.96 -36.19
CA ARG A 42 -14.75 -36.09 -35.04
C ARG A 42 -14.66 -36.94 -33.77
N ALA A 43 -13.77 -36.57 -32.86
CA ALA A 43 -13.82 -36.97 -31.45
C ALA A 43 -13.32 -35.80 -30.57
N PRO A 44 -13.89 -35.60 -29.37
CA PRO A 44 -13.70 -34.40 -28.56
C PRO A 44 -12.42 -34.50 -27.71
N GLY A 45 -11.70 -33.39 -27.55
CA GLY A 45 -10.70 -33.25 -26.47
C GLY A 45 -9.25 -32.94 -26.84
N SER A 46 -8.93 -32.37 -28.01
CA SER A 46 -7.58 -31.87 -28.29
C SER A 46 -7.63 -30.47 -28.91
N GLN A 47 -7.02 -29.50 -28.24
CA GLN A 47 -6.94 -28.14 -28.76
C GLN A 47 -6.06 -28.12 -30.02
N ALA A 48 -6.64 -27.69 -31.14
CA ALA A 48 -5.91 -27.46 -32.38
C ALA A 48 -4.95 -26.28 -32.18
N ILE A 49 -3.65 -26.54 -32.24
CA ILE A 49 -2.64 -25.49 -32.30
C ILE A 49 -2.79 -24.80 -33.66
N VAL A 50 -3.38 -23.61 -33.67
CA VAL A 50 -3.43 -22.74 -34.85
C VAL A 50 -2.01 -22.26 -35.14
N CYS A 51 -1.40 -22.80 -36.20
CA CYS A 51 -0.10 -22.32 -36.66
C CYS A 51 -0.31 -20.95 -37.33
N VAL A 52 -0.21 -19.88 -36.53
CA VAL A 52 -0.22 -18.51 -37.05
C VAL A 52 1.04 -18.34 -37.89
N ARG A 53 0.86 -18.27 -39.22
CA ARG A 53 1.93 -17.93 -40.16
C ARG A 53 2.52 -16.60 -39.70
N ARG A 54 3.74 -16.61 -39.16
CA ARG A 54 4.44 -15.40 -38.74
C ARG A 54 4.80 -14.62 -40.00
N GLU A 55 3.98 -13.62 -40.33
CA GLU A 55 4.21 -12.74 -41.46
C GLU A 55 5.47 -11.91 -41.16
N ARG A 56 6.54 -12.09 -41.95
CA ARG A 56 7.77 -11.32 -41.77
C ARG A 56 7.46 -9.86 -42.09
N MET A 57 7.43 -9.02 -41.06
CA MET A 57 7.35 -7.57 -41.23
C MET A 57 8.71 -7.02 -41.63
N ASP A 58 8.79 -6.39 -42.81
CA ASP A 58 9.96 -5.65 -43.22
C ASP A 58 10.10 -4.38 -42.37
N ARG A 59 11.36 -4.02 -42.07
CA ARG A 59 11.71 -2.83 -41.25
C ARG A 59 11.01 -1.56 -41.75
N ARG A 60 10.80 -1.44 -43.06
CA ARG A 60 10.12 -0.29 -43.69
C ARG A 60 8.62 -0.25 -43.41
N GLU A 61 7.95 -1.41 -43.38
CA GLU A 61 6.54 -1.50 -43.03
C GLU A 61 6.31 -1.30 -41.53
N PHE A 62 7.26 -1.72 -40.69
CA PHE A 62 7.23 -1.40 -39.26
C PHE A 62 7.27 0.11 -39.01
N VAL A 63 8.18 0.83 -39.67
CA VAL A 63 8.27 2.30 -39.53
C VAL A 63 7.01 2.99 -40.03
N LYS A 64 6.41 2.54 -41.14
CA LYS A 64 5.15 3.08 -41.63
C LYS A 64 3.99 2.86 -40.64
N ARG A 65 3.87 1.66 -40.08
CA ARG A 65 2.81 1.34 -39.10
C ARG A 65 3.02 2.07 -37.76
N ALA A 66 4.26 2.22 -37.31
CA ALA A 66 4.59 2.99 -36.11
C ALA A 66 4.26 4.49 -36.30
N ALA A 67 4.54 5.06 -37.46
CA ALA A 67 4.21 6.46 -37.76
C ALA A 67 2.69 6.72 -37.71
N VAL A 68 1.86 5.80 -38.24
CA VAL A 68 0.39 5.91 -38.17
C VAL A 68 -0.11 5.80 -36.72
N ALA A 69 0.47 4.92 -35.90
CA ALA A 69 0.10 4.77 -34.50
C ALA A 69 0.41 6.02 -33.66
N VAL A 70 1.49 6.74 -33.96
CA VAL A 70 1.85 8.00 -33.28
C VAL A 70 0.92 9.15 -33.68
N VAL A 71 0.56 9.28 -34.96
CA VAL A 71 -0.35 10.35 -35.40
C VAL A 71 -1.77 10.13 -34.88
N ALA A 72 -2.25 8.88 -34.87
CA ALA A 72 -3.56 8.54 -34.31
C ALA A 72 -3.64 8.80 -32.79
N SER A 73 -2.55 8.56 -32.06
CA SER A 73 -2.49 8.83 -30.61
C SER A 73 -2.40 10.33 -30.28
N VAL A 74 -1.74 11.14 -31.11
CA VAL A 74 -1.71 12.62 -30.92
C VAL A 74 -3.08 13.25 -31.23
N ALA A 75 -3.79 12.78 -32.26
CA ALA A 75 -5.15 13.25 -32.56
C ALA A 75 -6.14 12.88 -31.45
N ALA A 76 -6.06 11.66 -30.92
CA ALA A 76 -6.88 11.22 -29.78
C ALA A 76 -6.52 11.96 -28.48
N LEU A 77 -5.23 12.29 -28.26
CA LEU A 77 -4.80 13.05 -27.09
C LEU A 77 -5.30 14.51 -27.12
N ARG A 78 -5.43 15.11 -28.33
CA ARG A 78 -5.97 16.47 -28.51
C ARG A 78 -7.46 16.54 -28.16
N THR A 79 -8.25 15.51 -28.46
CA THR A 79 -9.66 15.41 -28.03
C THR A 79 -9.80 15.08 -26.55
N SER A 80 -8.90 14.30 -25.96
CA SER A 80 -8.92 13.99 -24.52
C SER A 80 -8.52 15.17 -23.62
N LEU A 81 -7.71 16.11 -24.11
CA LEU A 81 -7.34 17.30 -23.33
C LEU A 81 -8.38 18.43 -23.37
N ALA A 82 -9.35 18.36 -24.30
CA ALA A 82 -10.42 19.36 -24.44
C ALA A 82 -11.71 18.98 -23.69
N GLY A 83 -11.71 17.86 -22.97
CA GLY A 83 -12.91 17.32 -22.32
C GLY A 83 -12.63 16.71 -20.94
N GLU A 84 -12.12 17.51 -20.00
CA GLU A 84 -12.25 17.27 -18.55
C GLU A 84 -12.14 18.62 -17.79
N GLN A 85 -13.07 19.54 -18.06
CA GLN A 85 -13.41 20.61 -17.13
C GLN A 85 -14.82 20.36 -16.62
N GLY A 86 -14.94 19.46 -15.66
CA GLY A 86 -16.25 18.99 -15.21
C GLY A 86 -16.29 18.25 -13.89
N ALA A 87 -15.35 18.48 -12.97
CA ALA A 87 -15.53 18.14 -11.55
C ALA A 87 -14.44 18.78 -10.68
N ARG A 88 -14.52 20.10 -10.46
CA ARG A 88 -14.10 20.63 -9.15
C ARG A 88 -15.15 20.20 -8.13
N GLY A 89 -15.16 18.91 -7.80
CA GLY A 89 -15.82 18.43 -6.61
C GLY A 89 -15.08 19.04 -5.44
N GLY A 90 -15.72 19.95 -4.71
CA GLY A 90 -15.21 20.37 -3.41
C GLY A 90 -14.88 19.10 -2.63
N SER A 91 -13.66 19.01 -2.11
CA SER A 91 -13.30 17.91 -1.22
C SER A 91 -14.15 18.04 0.03
N THR A 92 -15.37 17.51 0.00
CA THR A 92 -16.08 17.11 1.21
C THR A 92 -15.14 16.14 1.88
N LYS A 93 -14.45 16.62 2.93
CA LYS A 93 -13.48 15.87 3.74
C LYS A 93 -14.11 14.49 3.98
N SER A 94 -13.61 13.47 3.29
CA SER A 94 -14.22 12.13 3.36
C SER A 94 -14.19 11.72 4.82
N ALA A 95 -15.35 11.45 5.40
CA ALA A 95 -15.46 11.13 6.81
C ALA A 95 -14.65 9.86 7.11
N ILE A 96 -13.86 9.87 8.20
CA ILE A 96 -13.08 8.70 8.61
C ILE A 96 -14.05 7.52 8.82
N PRO A 97 -13.84 6.37 8.15
CA PRO A 97 -14.70 5.21 8.33
C PRO A 97 -14.76 4.79 9.80
N LYS A 98 -15.93 4.36 10.26
CA LYS A 98 -16.16 3.85 11.61
C LYS A 98 -16.46 2.35 11.59
N ARG A 99 -16.17 1.68 12.70
CA ARG A 99 -16.47 0.25 12.92
C ARG A 99 -16.98 0.04 14.34
N PRO A 100 -17.80 -1.00 14.57
CA PRO A 100 -18.27 -1.33 15.89
C PRO A 100 -17.12 -1.86 16.75
N LEU A 101 -17.01 -1.36 17.99
CA LEU A 101 -16.05 -1.84 18.97
C LEU A 101 -16.57 -3.15 19.61
N GLY A 102 -16.24 -4.27 18.97
CA GLY A 102 -16.66 -5.59 19.44
C GLY A 102 -18.19 -5.71 19.53
N LYS A 103 -18.70 -6.19 20.68
CA LYS A 103 -20.15 -6.34 20.95
C LYS A 103 -20.74 -5.20 21.77
N THR A 104 -20.02 -4.07 21.89
CA THR A 104 -20.43 -2.96 22.77
C THR A 104 -21.53 -2.08 22.16
N GLY A 105 -21.72 -2.14 20.84
CA GLY A 105 -22.62 -1.24 20.12
C GLY A 105 -22.06 0.18 19.89
N VAL A 106 -20.83 0.46 20.34
CA VAL A 106 -20.17 1.76 20.12
C VAL A 106 -19.43 1.76 18.79
N GLU A 107 -19.71 2.77 17.96
CA GLU A 107 -19.01 3.01 16.69
C GLU A 107 -17.78 3.89 16.91
N VAL A 108 -16.58 3.36 16.62
CA VAL A 108 -15.32 4.09 16.75
C VAL A 108 -14.66 4.30 15.38
N PRO A 109 -13.93 5.40 15.15
CA PRO A 109 -13.14 5.57 13.94
C PRO A 109 -12.10 4.45 13.80
N VAL A 110 -11.79 4.07 12.56
CA VAL A 110 -10.75 3.06 12.26
C VAL A 110 -9.33 3.56 12.57
N LEU A 111 -9.16 4.87 12.78
CA LEU A 111 -7.91 5.50 13.18
C LEU A 111 -8.04 6.05 14.60
N ILE A 112 -6.96 5.90 15.38
CA ILE A 112 -6.89 6.34 16.77
C ILE A 112 -5.66 7.23 16.99
N LEU A 113 -5.73 8.12 17.97
CA LEU A 113 -4.57 8.88 18.43
C LEU A 113 -3.97 8.19 19.66
N GLY A 114 -2.78 7.60 19.49
CA GLY A 114 -2.06 6.90 20.55
C GLY A 114 -1.23 7.85 21.42
N GLY A 115 -1.46 7.82 22.73
CA GLY A 115 -0.83 8.73 23.68
C GLY A 115 0.65 8.48 23.93
N VAL A 116 1.13 7.23 23.79
CA VAL A 116 2.52 6.86 24.12
C VAL A 116 3.58 7.61 23.32
N VAL A 117 3.28 7.97 22.06
CA VAL A 117 4.21 8.67 21.18
C VAL A 117 3.99 10.18 21.25
N ALA A 118 2.74 10.60 21.13
CA ALA A 118 2.38 11.99 20.89
C ALA A 118 2.14 12.81 22.17
N MET A 119 1.75 12.14 23.26
CA MET A 119 1.24 12.79 24.48
C MET A 119 2.12 12.48 25.70
N LYS A 120 3.08 11.56 25.59
CA LYS A 120 3.94 11.16 26.71
C LYS A 120 4.84 12.29 27.25
N TYR A 121 5.20 13.26 26.41
CA TYR A 121 6.14 14.31 26.78
C TYR A 121 5.42 15.64 27.08
N PRO A 122 5.97 16.47 27.98
CA PRO A 122 5.43 17.80 28.21
C PRO A 122 5.53 18.67 26.94
N PRO A 123 4.71 19.73 26.82
CA PRO A 123 4.79 20.66 25.71
C PRO A 123 6.17 21.32 25.61
N THR A 124 6.57 21.60 24.38
CA THR A 124 7.83 22.25 24.02
C THR A 124 7.54 23.45 23.12
N PRO A 125 8.46 24.42 22.97
CA PRO A 125 8.26 25.56 22.07
C PRO A 125 7.96 25.17 20.61
N SER A 126 8.38 23.98 20.18
CA SER A 126 8.19 23.47 18.82
C SER A 126 6.99 22.53 18.67
N PHE A 127 6.41 22.05 19.76
CA PHE A 127 5.36 21.03 19.73
C PHE A 127 4.51 21.07 21.00
N HIS A 128 3.20 21.27 20.82
CA HIS A 128 2.23 21.23 21.90
C HIS A 128 1.27 20.03 21.72
N PRO A 129 1.24 19.06 22.65
CA PRO A 129 0.41 17.86 22.52
C PRO A 129 -1.09 18.17 22.39
N ALA A 130 -1.59 19.17 23.12
CA ALA A 130 -2.99 19.59 23.03
C ALA A 130 -3.37 20.09 21.62
N GLU A 131 -2.49 20.85 20.93
CA GLU A 131 -2.75 21.31 19.57
C GLU A 131 -2.88 20.14 18.58
N LEU A 132 -2.06 19.10 18.75
CA LEU A 132 -2.17 17.88 17.95
C LEU A 132 -3.49 17.15 18.21
N ALA A 133 -3.92 17.05 19.47
CA ALA A 133 -5.19 16.43 19.82
C ALA A 133 -6.39 17.23 19.25
N GLU A 134 -6.36 18.56 19.31
CA GLU A 134 -7.38 19.43 18.69
C GLU A 134 -7.44 19.22 17.16
N ALA A 135 -6.27 19.24 16.49
CA ALA A 135 -6.19 18.98 15.06
C ALA A 135 -6.70 17.58 14.68
N ALA A 136 -6.46 16.59 15.53
CA ALA A 136 -6.97 15.23 15.35
C ALA A 136 -8.51 15.18 15.45
N LEU A 137 -9.10 15.88 16.41
CA LEU A 137 -10.57 16.00 16.52
C LEU A 137 -11.17 16.68 15.29
N ASP A 138 -10.55 17.76 14.83
CA ASP A 138 -10.99 18.50 13.64
C ASP A 138 -10.82 17.68 12.34
N ALA A 139 -9.92 16.69 12.35
CA ALA A 139 -9.79 15.69 11.30
C ALA A 139 -10.79 14.53 11.42
N GLY A 140 -11.53 14.42 12.53
CA GLY A 140 -12.51 13.37 12.79
C GLY A 140 -11.96 12.15 13.55
N ILE A 141 -10.72 12.22 14.03
CA ILE A 141 -10.10 11.19 14.87
C ILE A 141 -10.63 11.38 16.29
N THR A 142 -11.70 10.66 16.60
CA THR A 142 -12.46 10.78 17.86
C THR A 142 -12.19 9.66 18.86
N TYR A 143 -11.20 8.80 18.59
CA TYR A 143 -10.77 7.73 19.49
C TYR A 143 -9.34 7.98 19.97
N PHE A 144 -9.20 8.29 21.25
CA PHE A 144 -7.92 8.53 21.93
C PHE A 144 -7.56 7.40 22.88
N ASP A 145 -6.28 7.06 22.92
CA ASP A 145 -5.68 6.06 23.78
C ASP A 145 -4.61 6.70 24.68
N THR A 146 -4.64 6.38 25.97
CA THR A 146 -3.65 6.81 26.97
C THR A 146 -3.43 5.72 28.01
N ALA A 147 -2.55 5.96 28.98
CA ALA A 147 -2.34 5.08 30.13
C ALA A 147 -1.55 5.84 31.23
N PRO A 148 -1.72 5.48 32.52
CA PRO A 148 -0.91 6.06 33.61
C PRO A 148 0.60 5.89 33.40
N GLY A 149 1.02 4.78 32.76
CA GLY A 149 2.43 4.51 32.46
C GLY A 149 3.03 5.39 31.36
N TYR A 150 2.22 6.17 30.61
CA TYR A 150 2.70 7.00 29.52
C TYR A 150 3.25 8.32 30.05
N GLY A 151 4.53 8.28 30.41
CA GLY A 151 5.25 9.46 30.88
C GLY A 151 4.86 9.85 32.30
N ASP A 152 4.63 8.84 33.16
CA ASP A 152 4.27 9.06 34.57
C ASP A 152 3.00 9.93 34.71
N GLY A 153 1.95 9.56 33.96
CA GLY A 153 0.69 10.29 33.86
C GLY A 153 0.73 11.56 32.99
N GLN A 154 1.87 11.93 32.39
CA GLN A 154 1.95 13.13 31.53
C GLN A 154 1.00 13.04 30.33
N SER A 155 0.81 11.84 29.75
CA SER A 155 -0.16 11.67 28.65
C SER A 155 -1.59 11.98 29.04
N GLU A 156 -2.02 11.62 30.25
CA GLU A 156 -3.36 11.91 30.75
C GLU A 156 -3.52 13.41 31.00
N ARG A 157 -2.49 14.07 31.53
CA ARG A 157 -2.48 15.53 31.75
C ARG A 157 -2.61 16.30 30.44
N ASN A 158 -1.83 15.91 29.44
CA ASN A 158 -1.85 16.54 28.12
C ASN A 158 -3.21 16.38 27.42
N TYR A 159 -3.82 15.19 27.49
CA TYR A 159 -5.21 15.03 27.01
C TYR A 159 -6.21 15.82 27.86
N GLY A 160 -5.98 15.92 29.17
CA GLY A 160 -6.81 16.69 30.09
C GLY A 160 -7.03 18.14 29.65
N GLU A 161 -6.02 18.78 29.04
CA GLU A 161 -6.12 20.14 28.50
C GLU A 161 -7.24 20.27 27.44
N VAL A 162 -7.29 19.35 26.47
CA VAL A 162 -8.29 19.35 25.39
C VAL A 162 -9.64 18.79 25.86
N LEU A 163 -9.59 17.72 26.64
CA LEU A 163 -10.81 17.05 27.10
C LEU A 163 -11.59 17.91 28.10
N ALA A 164 -10.97 18.89 28.76
CA ALA A 164 -11.67 19.84 29.62
C ALA A 164 -12.86 20.53 28.91
N THR A 165 -12.76 20.76 27.60
CA THR A 165 -13.80 21.42 26.79
C THR A 165 -14.49 20.47 25.83
N ARG A 166 -13.78 19.49 25.26
CA ARG A 166 -14.28 18.62 24.17
C ARG A 166 -14.53 17.16 24.57
N ARG A 167 -14.65 16.84 25.87
CA ARG A 167 -14.80 15.45 26.36
C ARG A 167 -15.88 14.64 25.65
N ARG A 168 -17.00 15.27 25.28
CA ARG A 168 -18.18 14.60 24.68
C ARG A 168 -17.92 14.09 23.26
N GLU A 169 -16.90 14.62 22.58
CA GLU A 169 -16.54 14.24 21.21
C GLU A 169 -15.64 13.01 21.16
N VAL A 170 -15.10 12.57 22.31
CA VAL A 170 -14.02 11.59 22.39
C VAL A 170 -14.44 10.30 23.05
N PHE A 171 -14.15 9.19 22.38
CA PHE A 171 -14.02 7.88 23.01
C PHE A 171 -12.60 7.75 23.54
N LEU A 172 -12.44 7.64 24.86
CA LEU A 172 -11.14 7.59 25.55
C LEU A 172 -10.90 6.19 26.12
N ALA A 173 -9.79 5.56 25.75
CA ALA A 173 -9.26 4.36 26.38
C ALA A 173 -8.07 4.73 27.28
N THR A 174 -8.00 4.15 28.48
CA THR A 174 -6.93 4.38 29.47
C THR A 174 -6.65 3.15 30.32
#